data_AF-A7HTE0-F1
#
_entry.id   AF-A7HTE0-F1
#
_cell.length_a   1.000
_cell.length_b   1.000
_cell.length_c   1.000
_cell.angle_alpha   90.00
_cell.angle_beta   90.00
_cell.angle_gamma   90.00
#
_symmetry.space_group_name_H-M   'P 1'
#
loop_
_entity.id
_entity.type
_entity.pdbx_description
1 polymer ?
#
loop_
_entity_poly.entity_id
_entity_poly.type
_entity_poly.pdbx_seq_one_letter_code
_entity_poly.pdbx_strand_id
1 'polypeptide(L)' 'MLSEMRARRTISVTDFRKNPVRHLGDAKGDTLAVLSHNRVEFYAVPPVQFEALLDRLEALGGRG' A
#
# COMPACT_ATOMS: atom_id res chain seq x y z
N MET A 1 -8.54 19.66 5.74
CA MET A 1 -7.31 19.10 5.16
C MET A 1 -7.61 17.67 4.74
N LEU A 2 -8.02 17.48 3.47
CA LEU A 2 -8.30 16.16 2.93
C LEU A 2 -6.95 15.54 2.58
N SER A 3 -6.51 14.54 3.34
CA SER A 3 -5.29 13.78 3.00
C SER A 3 -5.48 13.17 1.63
N GLU A 4 -4.72 13.63 0.64
CA GLU A 4 -4.72 13.05 -0.70
C GLU A 4 -4.39 11.57 -0.59
N MET A 5 -5.35 10.73 -0.96
CA MET A 5 -5.20 9.30 -0.86
C MET A 5 -4.31 8.81 -2.01
N ARG A 6 -3.01 8.62 -1.72
CA ARG A 6 -2.00 8.16 -2.69
C ARG A 6 -1.99 6.64 -2.85
N ALA A 7 -3.17 6.02 -2.92
CA ALA A 7 -3.31 4.61 -3.28
C ALA A 7 -4.34 4.48 -4.40
N ARG A 8 -4.00 3.71 -5.45
CA ARG A 8 -4.91 3.45 -6.57
C ARG A 8 -6.14 2.66 -6.15
N ARG A 9 -6.07 1.95 -5.02
CA ARG A 9 -7.16 1.11 -4.50
C ARG A 9 -7.22 1.17 -2.99
N THR A 10 -8.44 1.09 -2.48
CA THR A 10 -8.78 1.30 -1.08
C THR A 10 -9.67 0.15 -0.61
N ILE A 11 -9.40 -0.44 0.55
CA ILE A 11 -10.23 -1.50 1.12
C ILE A 11 -10.42 -1.28 2.62
N SER A 12 -11.59 -1.63 3.15
CA SER A 12 -11.81 -1.61 4.60
C SER A 12 -10.99 -2.71 5.29
N VAL A 13 -10.53 -2.46 6.51
CA VAL A 13 -9.84 -3.47 7.33
C VAL A 13 -10.73 -4.69 7.57
N THR A 14 -12.04 -4.49 7.66
CA THR A 14 -13.01 -5.58 7.82
C THR A 14 -13.07 -6.49 6.60
N ASP A 15 -13.12 -5.93 5.38
CA ASP A 15 -13.15 -6.74 4.16
C ASP A 15 -11.78 -7.36 3.85
N PHE A 16 -10.70 -6.63 4.13
CA PHE A 16 -9.35 -7.16 4.01
C PHE A 16 -9.15 -8.40 4.91
N ARG A 17 -9.61 -8.34 6.17
CA ARG A 17 -9.53 -9.47 7.11
C ARG A 17 -10.37 -10.69 6.69
N LYS A 18 -11.48 -10.50 5.99
CA LYS A 18 -12.32 -11.61 5.52
C LYS A 18 -11.61 -12.45 4.46
N ASN A 19 -10.84 -11.82 3.56
CA ASN A 19 -10.24 -12.54 2.44
C ASN A 19 -8.98 -11.83 1.88
N PRO A 20 -7.87 -11.80 2.64
CA PRO A 20 -6.70 -11.00 2.29
C PRO A 20 -6.08 -11.43 0.94
N VAL A 21 -5.99 -12.74 0.69
CA VAL A 21 -5.39 -13.29 -0.54
C VAL A 21 -6.17 -12.89 -1.79
N ARG A 22 -7.52 -12.97 -1.74
CA ARG A 22 -8.37 -12.57 -2.86
C ARG A 22 -8.17 -11.09 -3.19
N HIS A 23 -8.16 -10.23 -2.17
CA HIS A 23 -8.01 -8.80 -2.36
C HIS A 23 -6.62 -8.41 -2.86
N LEU A 24 -5.58 -9.09 -2.41
CA LEU A 24 -4.22 -8.94 -2.96
C LEU A 24 -4.13 -9.43 -4.42
N GLY A 25 -4.81 -10.53 -4.77
CA GLY A 25 -4.92 -11.01 -6.15
C GLY A 25 -5.68 -10.04 -7.06
N ASP A 26 -6.79 -9.49 -6.58
CA ASP A 26 -7.61 -8.50 -7.29
C ASP A 26 -6.86 -7.19 -7.53
N ALA A 27 -5.92 -6.84 -6.63
CA ALA A 27 -5.04 -5.70 -6.78
C ALA A 27 -4.09 -5.86 -7.97
N LYS A 28 -3.89 -7.08 -8.49
CA LYS A 28 -3.01 -7.37 -9.64
C LYS A 28 -1.61 -6.74 -9.50
N GLY A 29 -1.10 -6.76 -8.28
CA GLY A 29 0.18 -6.16 -7.96
C GLY A 29 0.15 -4.63 -7.86
N ASP A 30 -0.99 -3.96 -7.67
CA ASP A 30 -1.04 -2.58 -7.20
C ASP A 30 -0.98 -2.51 -5.66
N THR A 31 -0.51 -1.38 -5.12
CA THR A 31 -0.57 -1.10 -3.68
C THR A 31 -2.01 -0.86 -3.21
N LEU A 32 -2.40 -1.52 -2.12
CA LEU A 32 -3.70 -1.32 -1.45
C LEU A 32 -3.55 -0.45 -0.21
N ALA A 33 -4.39 0.56 -0.06
CA ALA A 33 -4.58 1.25 1.21
C ALA A 33 -5.68 0.56 2.02
N VAL A 34 -5.36 0.17 3.24
CA VAL A 34 -6.31 -0.43 4.17
C VAL A 34 -6.83 0.62 5.13
N LEU A 35 -8.14 0.79 5.14
CA LEU A 35 -8.87 1.82 5.88
C LEU A 35 -9.53 1.24 7.13
N SER A 36 -9.40 1.92 8.24
CA SER A 36 -10.09 1.67 9.50
C SER A 36 -10.72 2.96 9.98
N HIS A 37 -12.03 2.94 10.30
CA HIS A 37 -12.76 4.14 10.71
C HIS A 37 -12.53 5.35 9.78
N ASN A 38 -12.54 5.10 8.46
CA ASN A 38 -12.28 6.08 7.41
C ASN A 38 -10.89 6.76 7.46
N ARG A 39 -9.92 6.12 8.11
CA ARG A 39 -8.51 6.53 8.14
C ARG A 39 -7.62 5.41 7.61
N VAL A 40 -6.56 5.77 6.88
CA VAL A 40 -5.56 4.79 6.43
C VAL A 40 -4.81 4.26 7.64
N GLU A 41 -4.92 2.95 7.88
CA GLU A 41 -4.23 2.28 8.98
C GLU A 41 -2.89 1.73 8.51
N PHE A 42 -2.85 1.13 7.30
CA PHE A 42 -1.62 0.65 6.68
C PHE A 42 -1.78 0.50 5.16
N TYR A 43 -0.65 0.29 4.48
CA TYR A 43 -0.60 -0.02 3.05
C TYR A 43 -0.09 -1.46 2.85
N ALA A 44 -0.78 -2.24 2.02
CA ALA A 44 -0.26 -3.50 1.53
C ALA A 44 0.47 -3.23 0.20
N VAL A 45 1.80 -3.22 0.26
CA VAL A 45 2.68 -2.96 -0.88
C VAL A 45 3.23 -4.30 -1.38
N PRO A 46 3.07 -4.64 -2.67
CA PRO A 46 3.71 -5.80 -3.29
C PRO A 46 5.25 -5.78 -3.13
N PRO A 47 5.90 -6.95 -2.97
CA PRO A 47 7.35 -7.03 -2.75
C PRO A 47 8.17 -6.27 -3.78
N VAL A 48 7.92 -6.48 -5.08
CA VAL A 48 8.64 -5.81 -6.18
C VAL A 48 8.55 -4.27 -6.10
N GLN A 49 7.42 -3.74 -5.64
CA GLN A 49 7.22 -2.30 -5.49
C GLN A 49 7.90 -1.76 -4.25
N PHE A 50 7.90 -2.54 -3.19
CA PHE A 50 8.58 -2.20 -1.95
C PHE A 50 10.10 -2.20 -2.15
N GLU A 51 10.65 -3.21 -2.81
CA GLU A 51 12.06 -3.28 -3.21
C GLU A 51 12.46 -2.09 -4.09
N ALA A 52 11.70 -1.80 -5.15
CA ALA A 52 11.96 -0.63 -5.99
C ALA A 52 11.85 0.72 -5.24
N LEU A 53 11.05 0.79 -4.18
CA LEU A 53 10.97 1.96 -3.30
C LEU A 53 12.24 2.07 -2.44
N LEU A 54 12.69 0.96 -1.85
CA LEU A 54 13.92 0.91 -1.07
C LEU A 54 15.14 1.26 -1.92
N ASP A 55 15.28 0.68 -3.10
CA ASP A 55 16.38 0.97 -4.04
C ASP A 55 16.46 2.47 -4.36
N ARG A 56 15.31 3.12 -4.56
CA ARG A 56 15.24 4.58 -4.79
C ARG A 56 15.64 5.37 -3.55
N LEU A 57 15.21 4.95 -2.36
CA LEU A 57 15.58 5.62 -1.11
C LEU A 57 17.08 5.50 -0.84
N GLU A 58 17.68 4.34 -1.10
CA GLU A 58 19.13 4.14 -1.00
C GLU A 58 19.89 4.98 -2.02
N ALA A 59 19.41 5.03 -3.28
CA ALA A 59 19.99 5.91 -4.30
C ALA A 59 19.91 7.40 -3.92
N LEU A 60 18.89 7.82 -3.17
CA LEU A 60 18.75 9.19 -2.64
C LEU A 60 19.63 9.43 -1.39
N GLY A 61 19.89 8.39 -0.59
CA GLY A 61 20.79 8.42 0.57
C GLY A 61 22.28 8.41 0.20
N GLY A 62 22.61 8.07 -1.04
CA GLY A 62 23.96 8.11 -1.62
C GLY A 62 24.45 9.52 -1.97
N ARG A 63 24.51 10.41 -0.98
CA ARG A 63 25.38 11.60 -0.99
C ARG A 63 26.04 11.74 0.38
N GLY A 64 27.13 11.01 0.54
CA GLY A 64 28.24 11.33 1.44
C GLY A 64 29.51 11.31 0.61
#